data_AF-A0A371ILL3-F1
#
_entry.id   AF-A0A371ILL3-F1
#
_cell.length_a   1.000
_cell.length_b   1.000
_cell.length_c   1.000
_cell.angle_alpha   90.00
_cell.angle_beta   90.00
_cell.angle_gamma   90.00
#
_symmetry.space_group_name_H-M   'P 1'
#
loop_
_entity.id
_entity.type
_entity.pdbx_description
1 polymer ?
#
loop_
_entity_poly.entity_id
_entity_poly.type
_entity_poly.pdbx_seq_one_letter_code
_entity_poly.pdbx_strand_id
1 'polypeptide(L)' 'MSMIPNYIIALISLSFLVYSFVNLVIKKVRFNNPIAYLIGVIVALILVSMSIYGIIFNIPLGQVQAIIEANF' A
#
# COMPACT_ATOMS: atom_id res chain seq x y z
N MET A 1 2.36 -11.96 17.62
CA MET A 1 2.12 -10.67 16.93
C MET A 1 0.79 -10.76 16.23
N SER A 2 -0.07 -9.74 16.37
CA SER A 2 -1.42 -9.79 15.77
C SER A 2 -1.36 -9.58 14.26
N MET A 3 -2.22 -10.28 13.51
CA MET A 3 -2.39 -10.13 12.06
C MET A 3 -3.27 -8.94 11.69
N ILE A 4 -3.95 -8.34 12.68
CA ILE A 4 -4.86 -7.19 12.52
C ILE A 4 -4.22 -6.03 11.72
N PRO A 5 -2.96 -5.63 11.96
CA PRO A 5 -2.34 -4.55 11.20
C PRO A 5 -2.29 -4.78 9.69
N ASN A 6 -2.10 -6.03 9.24
CA ASN A 6 -2.06 -6.35 7.81
C ASN A 6 -3.40 -6.04 7.14
N TYR A 7 -4.51 -6.45 7.78
CA TYR A 7 -5.85 -6.22 7.24
C TYR A 7 -6.22 -4.74 7.22
N ILE A 8 -5.87 -4.01 8.29
CA ILE A 8 -6.14 -2.56 8.39
C ILE A 8 -5.35 -1.81 7.30
N ILE A 9 -4.06 -2.08 7.16
CA ILE A 9 -3.20 -1.41 6.18
C ILE A 9 -3.62 -1.78 4.76
N ALA A 10 -3.92 -3.06 4.49
CA ALA A 10 -4.45 -3.47 3.20
C ALA A 10 -5.72 -2.70 2.83
N LEU A 11 -6.67 -2.56 3.75
CA LEU A 11 -7.94 -1.86 3.51
C LEU A 11 -7.72 -0.37 3.22
N ILE A 12 -6.93 0.32 4.05
CA ILE A 12 -6.66 1.76 3.90
C ILE A 12 -5.91 2.03 2.60
N SER A 13 -4.83 1.29 2.34
CA SER A 13 -4.01 1.48 1.15
C SER A 13 -4.77 1.12 -0.13
N LEU A 14 -5.61 0.07 -0.11
CA LEU A 14 -6.49 -0.26 -1.24
C LEU A 14 -7.52 0.84 -1.50
N SER A 15 -8.16 1.35 -0.45
CA SER A 15 -9.14 2.45 -0.57
C SER A 15 -8.51 3.71 -1.15
N PHE A 16 -7.28 4.03 -0.72
CA PHE A 16 -6.50 5.13 -1.29
C PHE A 16 -6.17 4.90 -2.78
N LEU A 17 -5.75 3.70 -3.17
CA LEU A 17 -5.46 3.38 -4.57
C LEU A 17 -6.70 3.49 -5.46
N VAL A 18 -7.86 3.01 -4.98
CA VAL A 18 -9.13 3.15 -5.70
C VAL A 18 -9.50 4.62 -5.86
N TYR A 19 -9.43 5.41 -4.77
CA TYR A 19 -9.66 6.86 -4.83
C TYR A 19 -8.71 7.56 -5.81
N SER A 20 -7.44 7.14 -5.79
CA SER A 20 -6.40 7.67 -6.66
C SER A 20 -6.68 7.38 -8.13
N PHE A 21 -7.02 6.13 -8.44
CA PHE A 21 -7.40 5.69 -9.77
C PHE A 21 -8.59 6.48 -10.31
N VAL A 22 -9.65 6.65 -9.52
CA VAL A 22 -10.83 7.43 -9.91
C VAL A 22 -10.45 8.88 -10.24
N ASN A 23 -9.64 9.53 -9.40
CA ASN A 23 -9.31 10.93 -9.62
C ASN A 23 -8.32 11.15 -10.77
N LEU A 24 -7.33 10.28 -10.94
CA LEU A 24 -6.35 10.37 -12.02
C LEU A 24 -6.94 9.98 -13.37
N VAL A 25 -7.60 8.83 -13.44
CA VAL A 25 -8.01 8.21 -14.70
C VAL A 25 -9.37 8.70 -15.16
N ILE A 26 -10.35 8.71 -14.24
CA ILE A 26 -11.74 9.05 -14.59
C ILE A 26 -11.93 10.57 -14.59
N LYS A 27 -11.58 11.23 -13.48
CA LYS A 27 -11.82 12.67 -13.32
C LYS A 27 -10.70 13.56 -13.89
N LYS A 28 -9.54 12.97 -14.23
CA LYS A 28 -8.35 13.68 -14.78
C LYS A 28 -7.98 14.93 -13.98
N VAL A 29 -8.06 14.83 -12.65
CA VAL A 29 -7.76 15.93 -11.74
C VAL A 29 -6.28 16.29 -11.86
N ARG A 30 -5.98 17.59 -12.06
CA ARG A 30 -4.60 18.10 -11.94
C ARG A 30 -4.26 18.30 -10.47
N PHE A 31 -3.34 17.48 -9.96
CA PHE A 31 -2.80 17.64 -8.62
C PHE A 31 -1.75 18.75 -8.62
N ASN A 32 -1.73 19.55 -7.55
CA ASN A 32 -0.79 20.66 -7.40
C ASN A 32 0.67 20.19 -7.32
N ASN A 33 0.90 18.98 -6.79
CA ASN A 33 2.22 18.35 -6.74
C ASN A 33 2.14 16.90 -7.27
N PRO A 34 2.27 16.69 -8.58
CA PRO A 34 2.09 15.38 -9.20
C PRO A 34 3.18 14.37 -8.79
N ILE A 35 4.39 14.84 -8.47
CA ILE A 35 5.50 13.97 -8.03
C ILE A 35 5.22 13.40 -6.64
N ALA A 36 4.85 14.25 -5.68
CA ALA A 36 4.47 13.79 -4.34
C ALA A 36 3.29 12.81 -4.39
N TYR A 37 2.33 13.08 -5.28
CA TYR A 37 1.19 12.20 -5.49
C TYR A 37 1.61 10.84 -6.05
N LEU A 38 2.48 10.81 -7.07
CA LEU A 38 3.02 9.58 -7.65
C LEU A 38 3.76 8.75 -6.59
N ILE A 39 4.58 9.39 -5.75
CA ILE A 39 5.26 8.72 -4.63
C ILE A 39 4.22 8.09 -3.69
N GLY A 40 3.15 8.81 -3.35
CA GLY A 40 2.07 8.27 -2.53
C GLY A 40 1.41 7.02 -3.13
N VAL A 41 1.18 6.99 -4.44
CA VAL A 41 0.66 5.80 -5.15
C VAL A 41 1.65 4.64 -5.08
N ILE A 42 2.94 4.89 -5.31
CA ILE A 42 3.99 3.86 -5.23
C ILE A 42 4.06 3.26 -3.82
N VAL A 43 4.07 4.11 -2.79
CA VAL A 43 4.10 3.66 -1.38
C VAL A 43 2.84 2.85 -1.06
N ALA A 44 1.67 3.26 -1.52
CA ALA A 44 0.44 2.51 -1.31
C ALA A 44 0.46 1.13 -1.99
N LEU A 45 1.02 1.02 -3.20
CA LEU A 45 1.20 -0.27 -3.89
C LEU A 45 2.12 -1.22 -3.10
N ILE A 46 3.23 -0.69 -2.58
CA ILE A 46 4.17 -1.47 -1.74
C ILE A 46 3.46 -1.97 -0.48
N LEU A 47 2.75 -1.07 0.24
CA LEU A 47 2.04 -1.41 1.48
C LEU A 47 0.95 -2.48 1.25
N VAL A 48 0.17 -2.36 0.17
CA VAL A 48 -0.83 -3.38 -0.20
C VAL A 48 -0.14 -4.71 -0.48
N SER A 49 0.95 -4.70 -1.26
CA SER A 49 1.67 -5.93 -1.62
C SER A 49 2.24 -6.64 -0.39
N MET A 50 2.90 -5.90 0.51
CA MET A 50 3.41 -6.45 1.78
C MET A 50 2.27 -6.98 2.67
N SER A 51 1.15 -6.26 2.74
CA SER A 51 0.00 -6.66 3.56
C SER A 51 -0.66 -7.92 3.02
N ILE A 52 -0.85 -8.02 1.69
CA ILE A 52 -1.38 -9.21 1.03
C ILE A 52 -0.44 -10.39 1.23
N TYR A 53 0.87 -10.19 1.04
CA TYR A 53 1.86 -11.23 1.31
C TYR A 53 1.77 -11.74 2.75
N GLY A 54 1.72 -10.82 3.73
CA GLY A 54 1.56 -11.17 5.12
C GLY A 54 0.28 -11.95 5.40
N ILE A 55 -0.85 -11.55 4.80
CA ILE A 55 -2.13 -12.27 4.94
C ILE A 55 -2.04 -13.70 4.37
N ILE A 56 -1.47 -13.86 3.16
CA ILE A 56 -1.35 -15.17 2.48
C ILE A 56 -0.47 -16.13 3.27
N PHE A 57 0.68 -15.64 3.76
CA PHE A 57 1.66 -16.47 4.48
C PHE A 57 1.44 -16.50 6.00
N ASN A 58 0.35 -15.92 6.47
CA ASN A 58 0.00 -15.83 7.89
C ASN A 58 1.13 -15.24 8.78
N ILE A 59 1.85 -14.24 8.27
CA ILE A 59 2.91 -13.53 8.99
C ILE A 59 2.55 -12.04 9.17
N PRO A 60 2.88 -11.44 10.34
CA PRO A 60 2.61 -10.04 10.62
C PRO A 60 3.45 -9.12 9.72
N LEU A 61 2.93 -7.93 9.41
CA LEU A 61 3.55 -6.97 8.49
C LEU A 61 5.00 -6.62 8.87
N GLY A 62 5.28 -6.50 10.17
CA GLY A 62 6.64 -6.24 10.65
C GLY A 62 7.63 -7.37 10.31
N GLN A 63 7.17 -8.62 10.24
CA GLN A 63 8.01 -9.72 9.77
C GLN A 63 8.17 -9.68 8.25
N VAL A 64 7.13 -9.31 7.49
CA VAL A 64 7.25 -9.09 6.04
C VAL A 64 8.29 -8.01 5.74
N GLN A 65 8.27 -6.91 6.50
CA GLN A 65 9.26 -5.85 6.39
C GLN A 65 10.68 -6.35 6.71
N ALA A 66 10.86 -7.07 7.82
CA ALA A 66 12.17 -7.64 8.17
C ALA A 66 12.70 -8.61 7.11
N ILE A 67 11.83 -9.40 6.47
CA ILE A 67 12.23 -10.28 5.35
C ILE A 67 12.71 -9.45 4.16
N ILE A 68 12.02 -8.36 3.83
CA ILE A 68 12.41 -7.49 2.71
C ILE A 68 13.75 -6.81 3.01
N GLU A 69 13.92 -6.28 4.22
CA GLU A 69 15.16 -5.64 4.66
C GLU A 69 16.34 -6.62 4.71
N ALA A 70 16.11 -7.89 5.05
CA ALA A 70 17.17 -8.90 5.09
C ALA A 70 17.64 -9.38 3.71
N ASN A 71 16.86 -9.15 2.65
CA ASN A 71 17.18 -9.57 1.28
C ASN A 71 17.65 -8.41 0.38
N PHE A 72 17.83 -7.21 0.95
CA PHE A 72 18.32 -6.00 0.28
C PHE A 72 19.70 -5.61 0.81
#